data_AF-A0A1J1JHD8-F1
#
_entry.id   AF-A0A1J1JHD8-F1
#
_cell.length_a   1.000
_cell.length_b   1.000
_cell.length_c   1.000
_cell.angle_alpha   90.00
_cell.angle_beta   90.00
_cell.angle_gamma   90.00
#
_symmetry.space_group_name_H-M   'P 1'
#
loop_
_entity.id
_entity.type
_entity.pdbx_description
1 polymer ?
#
loop_
_entity_poly.entity_id
_entity_poly.type
_entity_poly.pdbx_seq_one_letter_code
_entity_poly.pdbx_strand_id
1 'polypeptide(L)'
;MWWAVITLTTVGYGDVYPITPLGRLLGGILALLGIGLIALPAGIIASGFTEVIARNKQANQTLYPKICPHCGKNIDQPLENSTDLDN
;
A
#
# COMPACT_ATOMS: atom_id res chain seq x y z
N MET A 1 -27.88 18.17 -3.54
CA MET A 1 -26.65 17.81 -2.78
C MET A 1 -26.47 16.31 -2.59
N TRP A 2 -27.53 15.53 -2.33
CA TRP A 2 -27.48 14.07 -2.16
C TRP A 2 -26.64 13.30 -3.20
N TRP A 3 -26.92 13.48 -4.50
CA TRP A 3 -26.18 12.82 -5.58
C TRP A 3 -24.65 12.96 -5.45
N ALA A 4 -24.16 14.17 -5.15
CA ALA A 4 -22.72 14.40 -5.06
C ALA A 4 -22.09 13.62 -3.89
N VAL A 5 -22.80 13.50 -2.77
CA VAL A 5 -22.34 12.75 -1.59
C VAL A 5 -22.24 11.26 -1.89
N ILE A 6 -23.28 10.66 -2.46
CA ILE A 6 -23.29 9.22 -2.77
C ILE A 6 -22.29 8.84 -3.87
N THR A 7 -21.98 9.75 -4.80
CA THR A 7 -20.95 9.55 -5.80
C THR A 7 -19.56 9.67 -5.17
N LEU A 8 -19.34 10.65 -4.30
CA LEU A 8 -18.06 10.84 -3.61
C LEU A 8 -17.73 9.67 -2.67
N THR A 9 -18.73 9.12 -2.00
CA THR A 9 -18.58 7.93 -1.14
C THR A 9 -18.60 6.62 -1.91
N THR A 10 -18.62 6.65 -3.25
CA THR A 10 -18.63 5.47 -4.14
C THR A 10 -19.86 4.55 -4.02
N VAL A 11 -20.95 5.01 -3.41
CA VAL A 11 -22.21 4.25 -3.28
C VAL A 11 -22.97 4.18 -4.61
N GLY A 12 -23.19 5.34 -5.24
CA GLY A 12 -23.71 5.41 -6.62
C GLY A 12 -25.08 4.78 -6.89
N TYR A 13 -26.13 5.18 -6.17
CA TYR A 13 -27.49 4.68 -6.40
C TYR A 13 -28.06 4.97 -7.81
N GLY A 14 -27.61 6.05 -8.45
CA GLY A 14 -28.02 6.39 -9.83
C GLY A 14 -29.43 6.98 -9.95
N ASP A 15 -30.06 7.36 -8.83
CA ASP A 15 -31.39 7.97 -8.75
C ASP A 15 -31.46 9.36 -9.37
N VAL A 16 -30.40 10.15 -9.19
CA VAL A 16 -30.23 11.49 -9.77
C VAL A 16 -28.84 11.55 -10.38
N TYR A 17 -28.67 12.24 -11.50
CA TYR A 17 -27.36 12.44 -12.14
C TYR A 17 -27.37 13.66 -13.08
N PRO A 18 -26.21 14.27 -13.38
CA PRO A 18 -26.14 15.39 -14.29
C PRO A 18 -26.48 14.95 -15.73
N ILE A 19 -27.47 15.60 -16.32
CA ILE A 19 -27.86 15.37 -17.72
C ILE A 19 -27.04 16.18 -18.73
N THR A 20 -26.40 17.26 -18.29
CA THR A 20 -25.62 18.14 -19.17
C THR A 20 -24.23 17.55 -19.45
N PRO A 21 -23.67 17.72 -20.67
CA PRO A 21 -22.34 17.22 -21.02
C PRO A 21 -21.24 17.74 -20.08
N LEU A 22 -21.30 19.03 -19.75
CA LEU A 22 -20.36 19.66 -18.81
C LEU A 22 -20.50 19.11 -17.39
N GLY A 23 -21.74 18.88 -16.93
CA GLY A 23 -22.00 18.29 -15.62
C GLY A 23 -21.51 16.85 -15.52
N ARG A 24 -21.59 16.07 -16.60
CA ARG A 24 -21.03 14.71 -16.66
C ARG A 24 -19.50 14.72 -16.58
N LEU A 25 -18.84 15.66 -17.27
CA LEU A 25 -17.38 15.80 -17.19
C LEU A 25 -16.92 16.14 -15.76
N LEU A 26 -17.56 17.15 -15.14
CA LEU A 26 -17.24 17.53 -13.76
C LEU A 26 -17.55 16.41 -12.76
N GLY A 27 -18.64 15.69 -12.96
CA GLY A 27 -18.98 14.50 -12.16
C GLY A 27 -17.93 13.40 -12.25
N GLY A 28 -17.40 13.14 -13.46
CA GLY A 28 -16.31 12.19 -13.67
C GLY A 28 -15.02 12.61 -12.97
N ILE A 29 -14.65 13.89 -13.07
CA ILE A 29 -13.46 14.43 -12.38
C ILE A 29 -13.62 14.32 -10.86
N LEU A 30 -14.79 14.69 -10.32
CA LEU A 30 -15.08 14.58 -8.89
C LEU A 30 -15.02 13.13 -8.38
N ALA A 31 -15.50 12.17 -9.18
CA ALA A 31 -15.41 10.75 -8.83
C ALA A 31 -13.95 10.27 -8.73
N LEU A 32 -13.10 10.66 -9.68
CA LEU A 32 -11.66 10.33 -9.65
C LEU A 32 -10.96 10.98 -8.45
N LEU A 33 -11.27 12.25 -8.15
CA LEU A 33 -10.73 12.94 -6.99
C LEU A 33 -11.17 12.28 -5.68
N GLY A 34 -12.41 11.80 -5.58
CA GLY A 34 -12.90 11.07 -4.41
C GLY A 34 -12.09 9.83 -4.08
N ILE A 35 -11.75 9.03 -5.10
CA ILE A 35 -10.89 7.85 -4.94
C ILE A 35 -9.48 8.27 -4.50
N GLY A 36 -8.92 9.33 -5.11
CA GLY A 36 -7.62 9.87 -4.73
C GLY A 36 -7.57 10.33 -3.27
N LEU A 37 -8.64 10.96 -2.77
CA LEU A 37 -8.74 11.41 -1.38
C LEU A 37 -8.72 10.27 -0.37
N ILE A 38 -9.30 9.11 -0.69
CA ILE A 38 -9.29 7.93 0.18
C ILE A 38 -7.96 7.16 0.07
N ALA A 39 -7.31 7.20 -1.10
CA ALA A 39 -6.03 6.53 -1.34
C ALA A 39 -4.88 7.11 -0.50
N LEU A 40 -4.85 8.43 -0.27
CA LEU A 40 -3.80 9.09 0.52
C LEU A 40 -3.73 8.61 1.98
N PRO A 41 -4.80 8.68 2.80
CA PRO A 41 -4.77 8.20 4.18
C PRO A 41 -4.54 6.69 4.24
N ALA A 42 -5.12 5.90 3.33
CA ALA A 42 -4.87 4.47 3.24
C ALA A 42 -3.38 4.16 3.00
N GLY A 43 -2.72 4.91 2.09
CA GLY A 43 -1.29 4.78 1.81
C GLY A 43 -0.41 5.15 3.00
N ILE A 44 -0.73 6.25 3.70
CA ILE A 44 -0.02 6.66 4.92
C ILE A 44 -0.10 5.55 5.97
N ILE A 45 -1.29 5.03 6.24
CA ILE A 45 -1.50 3.94 7.21
C ILE A 45 -0.71 2.69 6.80
N ALA A 46 -0.79 2.28 5.53
CA ALA A 46 -0.08 1.12 5.00
C ALA A 46 1.45 1.24 5.15
N SER A 47 2.02 2.43 4.90
CA SER A 47 3.45 2.67 5.11
C SER A 47 3.87 2.52 6.57
N GLY A 48 3.06 3.04 7.50
CA GLY A 48 3.31 2.88 8.94
C GLY A 48 3.29 1.42 9.38
N PHE A 49 2.32 0.63 8.91
CA PHE A 49 2.27 -0.80 9.19
C PHE A 49 3.46 -1.56 8.59
N THR A 50 3.87 -1.22 7.36
CA THR A 50 5.01 -1.86 6.69
C THR A 50 6.29 -1.70 7.50
N GLU A 51 6.55 -0.51 8.02
CA GLU A 51 7.72 -0.22 8.88
C GLU A 51 7.69 -1.06 10.17
N VAL A 52 6.53 -1.13 10.84
CA VAL A 52 6.37 -1.92 12.08
C VAL A 52 6.59 -3.42 11.81
N ILE A 53 6.04 -3.94 10.72
CA ILE A 53 6.21 -5.36 10.33
C ILE A 53 7.69 -5.64 10.01
N ALA A 54 8.35 -4.74 9.27
CA ALA A 54 9.76 -4.87 8.93
C ALA A 54 10.64 -4.91 10.19
N ARG A 55 10.40 -4.01 11.16
CA ARG A 55 11.12 -4.00 12.45
C ARG A 55 10.92 -5.28 13.25
N ASN A 56 9.67 -5.75 13.36
CA ASN A 56 9.38 -7.02 14.05
C ASN A 56 10.04 -8.22 13.37
N LYS A 57 10.11 -8.22 12.04
CA LYS A 57 10.79 -9.29 11.28
C LYS A 57 12.30 -9.28 11.54
N GLN A 58 12.93 -8.10 11.54
CA GLN A 58 14.36 -7.96 11.85
C GLN A 58 14.69 -8.42 13.29
N ALA A 59 13.90 -7.98 14.28
CA ALA A 59 14.10 -8.38 15.68
C ALA A 59 13.98 -9.91 15.87
N ASN A 60 13.00 -10.54 15.20
CA ASN A 60 12.86 -12.00 15.22
C ASN A 60 14.00 -12.72 14.48
N GLN A 61 14.50 -12.17 13.37
CA GLN A 61 15.64 -12.75 12.64
C GLN A 61 16.92 -12.75 13.47
N THR A 62 17.19 -11.71 14.27
CA THR A 62 18.34 -11.71 15.18
C THR A 62 18.20 -12.69 16.33
N LEU A 63 16.97 -12.95 16.79
CA LEU A 63 16.70 -13.91 17.86
C LEU A 63 16.75 -15.37 17.37
N TYR A 64 16.38 -15.63 16.12
CA TYR A 64 16.32 -16.96 15.52
C TYR A 64 17.03 -16.95 14.15
N PRO A 65 18.38 -16.90 14.14
CA PRO A 65 19.14 -16.89 12.90
C PRO A 65 18.85 -18.15 12.12
N LYS A 66 18.41 -18.03 10.86
CA LYS A 66 18.21 -19.21 10.04
C LYS A 66 19.58 -19.71 9.59
N ILE A 67 19.92 -20.93 10.02
CA ILE A 67 21.20 -21.57 9.74
C ILE A 67 20.95 -22.71 8.76
N CYS A 68 21.76 -22.76 7.71
CA CYS A 68 21.68 -23.82 6.72
C CYS A 68 22.06 -25.17 7.35
N PRO A 69 21.23 -26.23 7.23
CA PRO A 69 21.53 -27.54 7.79
C PRO A 69 22.66 -28.29 7.06
N HIS A 70 23.05 -27.84 5.86
CA HIS A 70 24.10 -28.47 5.07
C HIS A 70 25.50 -27.86 5.30
N CYS A 71 25.60 -26.54 5.50
CA CYS A 71 26.90 -25.83 5.60
C CYS A 71 27.05 -24.94 6.84
N GLY A 72 26.02 -24.78 7.66
CA GLY A 72 26.09 -23.99 8.91
C GLY A 72 26.12 -22.46 8.73
N LYS A 73 26.01 -21.93 7.50
CA LYS A 73 26.00 -20.49 7.23
C LYS A 73 24.62 -19.87 7.47
N ASN A 74 24.59 -18.57 7.81
CA ASN A 74 23.36 -17.80 7.95
C ASN A 74 22.75 -17.52 6.57
N ILE A 75 21.47 -17.85 6.37
CA ILE A 75 20.80 -17.68 5.08
C ILE A 75 20.14 -16.30 4.89
N ASP A 76 20.08 -15.51 5.95
CA ASP A 76 19.42 -14.20 5.97
C ASP A 76 20.41 -13.07 5.63
N GLN A 77 21.71 -13.36 5.46
CA GLN A 77 22.74 -12.39 5.11
C GLN A 77 22.53 -11.81 3.69
N PRO A 78 22.53 -10.47 3.52
CA PRO A 78 22.57 -9.83 2.21
C PRO A 78 23.82 -10.26 1.43
N LEU A 79 23.66 -10.62 0.15
CA LEU A 79 24.69 -11.22 -0.71
C LEU A 79 25.93 -10.34 -0.97
N GLU A 80 25.90 -9.06 -0.59
CA GLU A 80 27.01 -8.11 -0.75
C GLU A 80 28.28 -8.55 0.01
N ASN A 81 28.14 -9.34 1.07
CA ASN A 81 29.26 -9.82 1.89
C ASN A 81 29.84 -11.19 1.43
N SER A 82 29.40 -11.73 0.29
CA SER A 82 29.86 -13.05 -0.19
C SER A 82 31.08 -13.00 -1.11
N THR A 83 31.40 -11.84 -1.71
CA THR A 83 32.57 -11.67 -2.59
C THR A 83 33.89 -11.46 -1.85
N ASP A 84 33.86 -11.12 -0.56
CA ASP A 84 35.06 -10.84 0.24
C ASP A 84 35.67 -12.08 0.92
N LEU A 85 35.03 -13.26 0.79
CA LEU A 85 35.46 -14.52 1.41
C LEU A 85 36.21 -15.47 0.46
N ASP A 86 36.35 -15.08 -0.81
CA ASP A 86 36.98 -15.90 -1.86
C ASP A 86 38.39 -15.40 -2.26
N ASN A 87 38.98 -14.46 -1.49
CA ASN A 87 40.35 -13.94 -1.67
C ASN A 87 41.12 -13.92 -0.34
#